data_AF-A0A7N2LEW7-F1
#
_entry.id   AF-A0A7N2LEW7-F1
#
_cell.length_a   1.000
_cell.length_b   1.000
_cell.length_c   1.000
_cell.angle_alpha   90.00
_cell.angle_beta   90.00
_cell.angle_gamma   90.00
#
_symmetry.space_group_name_H-M   'P 1'
#
loop_
_entity.id
_entity.type
_entity.pdbx_description
1 polymer ?
#
loop_
_entity_poly.entity_id
_entity_poly.type
_entity_poly.pdbx_seq_one_letter_code
_entity_poly.pdbx_strand_id
1 'polypeptide(L)'
;MIDASNSFPPNIRFDEYKCPAASLNGAIHFTVKVKLNFTELAVLSFDLRDEVFHVISLANSTSRHGCIKASVFRGLLSLICQRSTPSKCCSIWVMKEYGVVDSWTEQFTFDHSGGYLSVIGLRKNGHVLMKNMERMLQKGPRVIEEGNIEPSYTFSSYDPVSQQFKNLGTIGKTLQCVDNYTENLVLLRKPNDAVSSKGVSRKRKCRSCDYDFEVIM
;
A
#
# COMPACT_ATOMS: atom_id res chain seq x y z
N MET A 1 19.01 9.08 16.15
CA MET A 1 18.34 8.98 17.46
C MET A 1 16.86 9.21 17.20
N ILE A 2 16.00 8.29 17.59
CA ILE A 2 14.55 8.42 17.40
C ILE A 2 14.03 9.05 18.69
N ASP A 3 13.55 10.29 18.64
CA ASP A 3 12.94 10.90 19.82
C ASP A 3 11.52 10.32 19.99
N ALA A 4 11.32 9.60 21.08
CA ALA A 4 10.02 9.10 21.50
C ALA A 4 9.21 10.23 22.13
N SER A 5 7.93 10.33 21.76
CA SER A 5 7.01 11.33 22.30
C SER A 5 5.73 10.68 22.80
N ASN A 6 5.31 11.02 24.02
CA ASN A 6 4.04 10.59 24.60
C ASN A 6 2.83 11.39 24.05
N SER A 7 3.07 12.31 23.13
CA SER A 7 2.04 13.12 22.48
C SER A 7 2.25 13.17 20.98
N PHE A 8 1.17 13.38 20.23
CA PHE A 8 1.23 13.52 18.78
C PHE A 8 2.16 14.69 18.41
N PRO A 9 3.22 14.47 17.59
CA PRO A 9 4.20 15.53 17.33
C PRO A 9 3.57 16.74 16.61
N PRO A 10 3.75 17.97 17.12
CA PRO A 10 3.04 19.15 16.64
C PRO A 10 3.44 19.57 15.21
N ASN A 11 4.60 19.14 14.74
CA ASN A 11 5.15 19.40 13.41
C ASN A 11 4.74 18.34 12.36
N ILE A 12 3.86 17.39 12.68
CA ILE A 12 3.44 16.33 11.77
C ILE A 12 2.04 16.59 11.20
N ARG A 13 1.82 16.22 9.94
CA ARG A 13 0.50 16.13 9.30
C ARG A 13 0.39 14.85 8.50
N PHE A 14 -0.76 14.19 8.58
CA PHE A 14 -1.10 13.11 7.66
C PHE A 14 -1.27 13.68 6.25
N ASP A 15 -0.86 12.92 5.23
CA ASP A 15 -1.20 13.26 3.86
C ASP A 15 -2.71 12.99 3.64
N GLU A 16 -3.42 13.96 3.07
CA GLU A 16 -4.89 13.95 2.95
C GLU A 16 -5.40 12.82 2.03
N TYR A 17 -4.50 12.22 1.25
CA TYR A 17 -4.79 11.04 0.45
C TYR A 17 -4.58 9.77 1.28
N LYS A 18 -5.69 9.21 1.80
CA LYS A 18 -5.84 7.84 2.36
C LYS A 18 -4.56 6.99 2.30
N CYS A 19 -3.64 7.24 3.22
CA CYS A 19 -2.40 6.46 3.31
C CYS A 19 -2.73 5.22 4.14
N PRO A 20 -2.69 4.00 3.57
CA PRO A 20 -2.83 2.81 4.39
C PRO A 20 -1.72 2.80 5.43
N ALA A 21 -2.07 2.40 6.65
CA ALA A 21 -1.12 2.23 7.72
C ALA A 21 -0.53 0.83 7.67
N ALA A 22 0.77 0.69 7.93
CA ALA A 22 1.41 -0.62 8.03
C ALA A 22 1.50 -1.06 9.49
N SER A 23 1.07 -2.28 9.79
CA SER A 23 1.21 -2.86 11.13
C SER A 23 2.42 -3.80 11.17
N LEU A 24 3.37 -3.53 12.06
CA LEU A 24 4.58 -4.33 12.22
C LEU A 24 5.03 -4.31 13.69
N ASN A 25 5.35 -5.47 14.26
CA ASN A 25 5.93 -5.62 15.61
C ASN A 25 5.17 -4.88 16.74
N GLY A 26 3.85 -4.78 16.65
CA GLY A 26 3.03 -4.09 17.65
C GLY A 26 2.95 -2.58 17.46
N ALA A 27 3.52 -2.03 16.38
CA ALA A 27 3.42 -0.62 16.04
C ALA A 27 2.66 -0.40 14.71
N ILE A 28 1.99 0.74 14.62
CA ILE A 28 1.29 1.20 13.41
C ILE A 28 2.11 2.31 12.77
N HIS A 29 2.35 2.21 11.46
CA HIS A 29 3.24 3.09 10.70
C HIS A 29 2.47 3.85 9.64
N PHE A 30 2.67 5.15 9.60
CA PHE A 30 2.00 6.05 8.67
C PHE A 30 3.04 6.87 7.92
N THR A 31 2.85 7.06 6.62
CA THR A 31 3.58 8.12 5.91
C THR A 31 2.97 9.46 6.31
N VAL A 32 3.81 10.43 6.67
CA VAL A 32 3.40 11.76 7.10
C VAL A 32 4.28 12.85 6.49
N LYS A 33 3.76 14.08 6.46
CA LYS A 33 4.49 15.29 6.07
C LYS A 33 4.99 16.03 7.30
N VAL A 34 6.22 16.53 7.25
CA VAL A 34 6.83 17.36 8.30
C VAL A 34 6.61 18.85 7.96
N LYS A 35 5.88 19.57 8.83
CA LYS A 35 5.34 20.93 8.63
C LYS A 35 6.40 21.99 8.32
N LEU A 36 7.63 21.84 8.80
CA LEU A 36 8.65 22.88 8.64
C LEU A 36 9.02 23.12 7.17
N ASN A 37 8.92 22.09 6.32
CA ASN A 37 9.34 22.16 4.92
C ASN A 37 8.24 21.80 3.91
N PHE A 38 7.10 21.21 4.31
CA PHE A 38 5.98 20.71 3.49
C PHE A 38 6.34 19.75 2.32
N THR A 39 7.63 19.55 2.06
CA THR A 39 8.23 18.66 1.07
C THR A 39 8.85 17.43 1.72
N GLU A 40 9.18 17.52 3.01
CA GLU A 40 9.81 16.45 3.76
C GLU A 40 8.77 15.43 4.23
N LEU A 41 9.05 14.16 3.92
CA LEU A 41 8.23 13.02 4.31
C LEU A 41 8.97 12.20 5.38
N ALA A 42 8.21 11.62 6.28
CA ALA A 42 8.68 10.73 7.33
C ALA A 42 7.73 9.56 7.52
N VAL A 43 8.18 8.53 8.24
CA VAL A 43 7.28 7.53 8.83
C VAL A 43 7.00 7.93 10.27
N LEU A 44 5.73 8.11 10.62
CA LEU A 44 5.29 8.15 12.01
C LEU A 44 4.96 6.73 12.44
N SER A 45 5.64 6.24 13.47
CA SER A 45 5.32 4.99 14.15
C SER A 45 4.59 5.31 15.45
N PHE A 46 3.50 4.58 15.72
CA PHE A 46 2.79 4.60 17.00
C PHE A 46 2.90 3.22 17.62
N ASP A 47 3.64 3.12 18.72
CA ASP A 47 3.82 1.89 19.48
C ASP A 47 2.58 1.64 20.33
N LEU A 48 1.90 0.50 20.13
CA LEU A 48 0.67 0.17 20.85
C LEU A 48 0.90 -0.32 22.27
N ARG A 49 2.13 -0.74 22.62
CA ARG A 49 2.46 -1.22 23.96
C ARG A 49 2.74 -0.05 24.89
N ASP A 50 3.64 0.83 24.46
CA ASP A 50 4.12 1.93 25.29
C ASP A 50 3.35 3.24 25.03
N GLU A 51 2.45 3.23 24.04
CA GLU A 51 1.61 4.37 23.63
C GLU A 51 2.41 5.61 23.23
N VAL A 52 3.58 5.39 22.63
CA VAL A 52 4.51 6.44 22.21
C VAL A 52 4.60 6.59 20.70
N PHE A 53 4.83 7.81 20.26
CA PHE A 53 5.09 8.15 18.88
C PHE A 53 6.59 8.24 18.61
N HIS A 54 6.99 7.73 17.46
CA HIS A 54 8.35 7.78 16.95
C HIS A 54 8.33 8.35 15.54
N VAL A 55 9.14 9.36 15.27
CA VAL A 55 9.33 9.88 13.91
C VAL A 55 10.60 9.24 13.33
N ILE A 56 10.43 8.53 12.23
CA ILE A 56 11.50 7.82 11.53
C ILE A 56 11.73 8.55 10.20
N SER A 57 12.93 9.10 10.03
CA SER A 57 13.33 9.75 8.79
C SER A 57 13.41 8.73 7.64
N LEU A 58 13.08 9.19 6.44
CA LEU A 58 13.28 8.41 5.23
C LEU A 58 14.72 8.53 4.73
N ALA A 59 15.16 7.59 3.89
CA ALA A 59 16.42 7.75 3.16
C ALA A 59 16.36 8.96 2.22
N ASN A 60 17.46 9.72 2.12
CA ASN A 60 17.58 10.91 1.27
C ASN A 60 17.12 10.66 -0.19
N SER A 61 17.33 9.46 -0.72
CA SER A 61 16.94 9.01 -2.06
C SER A 61 15.43 8.92 -2.31
N THR A 62 14.62 8.83 -1.25
CA THR A 62 13.16 8.64 -1.32
C THR A 62 12.37 9.96 -1.26
N SER A 63 13.04 11.08 -0.98
CA SER A 63 12.41 12.41 -0.84
C SER A 63 11.85 13.00 -2.14
N ARG A 64 12.21 12.45 -3.31
CA ARG A 64 11.81 12.95 -4.65
C ARG A 64 10.57 12.25 -5.24
N HIS A 65 9.87 11.43 -4.44
CA HIS A 65 8.70 10.69 -4.91
C HIS A 65 7.40 11.46 -4.65
N GLY A 66 6.46 11.40 -5.60
CA GLY A 66 5.18 12.12 -5.50
C GLY A 66 4.20 11.50 -4.51
N CYS A 67 4.32 10.19 -4.25
CA CYS A 67 3.51 9.46 -3.27
C CYS A 67 4.34 8.33 -2.63
N ILE A 68 4.29 8.22 -1.30
CA ILE A 68 4.98 7.17 -0.53
C ILE A 68 3.96 6.52 0.40
N LYS A 69 3.87 5.19 0.40
CA LYS A 69 3.01 4.42 1.31
C LYS A 69 3.84 3.50 2.18
N ALA A 70 3.62 3.53 3.49
CA ALA A 70 4.14 2.53 4.40
C ALA A 70 3.46 1.17 4.12
N SER A 71 4.23 0.09 4.18
CA SER A 71 3.74 -1.29 4.04
C SER A 71 4.66 -2.26 4.79
N VAL A 72 4.38 -3.56 4.72
CA VAL A 72 5.27 -4.61 5.21
C VAL A 72 5.66 -5.53 4.06
N PHE A 73 6.97 -5.72 3.88
CA PHE A 73 7.52 -6.63 2.87
C PHE A 73 8.42 -7.65 3.53
N ARG A 74 8.07 -8.94 3.42
CA ARG A 74 8.84 -10.06 3.98
C ARG A 74 9.18 -9.88 5.48
N GLY A 75 8.24 -9.33 6.25
CA GLY A 75 8.40 -9.09 7.69
C GLY A 75 9.20 -7.85 8.05
N LEU A 76 9.60 -7.02 7.07
CA LEU A 76 10.31 -5.77 7.30
C LEU A 76 9.41 -4.57 7.00
N LEU A 77 9.64 -3.47 7.70
CA LEU A 77 8.99 -2.20 7.38
C LEU A 77 9.43 -1.79 5.97
N SER A 78 8.48 -1.39 5.14
CA SER A 78 8.72 -1.12 3.73
C SER A 78 8.00 0.14 3.26
N LEU A 79 8.48 0.70 2.17
CA LEU A 79 7.88 1.85 1.50
C LEU A 79 7.60 1.48 0.05
N ILE A 80 6.40 1.84 -0.40
CA ILE A 80 6.02 1.83 -1.81
C ILE A 80 6.14 3.28 -2.30
N CYS A 81 7.15 3.55 -3.13
CA CYS A 81 7.49 4.90 -3.56
C CYS A 81 7.12 5.07 -5.05
N GLN A 82 6.10 5.88 -5.35
CA GLN A 82 5.63 6.12 -6.72
C GLN A 82 6.14 7.47 -7.23
N ARG A 83 6.84 7.45 -8.38
CA ARG A 83 7.26 8.67 -9.10
C ARG A 83 6.21 9.04 -10.15
N SER A 84 5.90 10.33 -10.22
CA SER A 84 4.83 10.85 -11.08
C SER A 84 5.34 11.32 -12.45
N THR A 85 6.57 11.87 -12.53
CA THR A 85 7.18 12.44 -13.74
C THR A 85 8.72 12.48 -13.62
N PRO A 86 9.50 12.36 -14.71
CA PRO A 86 9.12 12.05 -16.10
C PRO A 86 8.98 10.53 -16.36
N SER A 87 9.53 9.67 -15.50
CA SER A 87 9.34 8.22 -15.55
C SER A 87 8.33 7.80 -14.48
N LYS A 88 7.23 7.16 -14.91
CA LYS A 88 6.26 6.53 -14.00
C LYS A 88 6.86 5.23 -13.47
N CYS A 89 7.77 5.38 -12.52
CA CYS A 89 8.39 4.25 -11.84
C CYS A 89 7.86 4.09 -10.42
N CYS A 90 7.83 2.86 -9.95
CA CYS A 90 7.54 2.53 -8.56
C CYS A 90 8.72 1.76 -7.99
N SER A 91 9.23 2.17 -6.84
CA SER A 91 10.29 1.43 -6.15
C SER A 91 9.80 0.94 -4.80
N ILE A 92 10.25 -0.26 -4.42
CA ILE A 92 9.99 -0.84 -3.11
C ILE A 92 11.26 -0.75 -2.29
N TRP A 93 11.17 -0.13 -1.11
CA TRP A 93 12.26 0.02 -0.15
C TRP A 93 11.94 -0.76 1.11
N VAL A 94 12.96 -1.30 1.78
CA VAL A 94 12.81 -1.94 3.10
C VAL A 94 13.83 -1.39 4.08
N MET A 95 13.43 -1.27 5.33
CA MET A 95 14.29 -0.94 6.46
C MET A 95 14.86 -2.26 7.01
N LYS A 96 16.14 -2.53 6.75
CA LYS A 96 16.79 -3.79 7.17
C LYS A 96 16.94 -3.89 8.69
N GLU A 97 17.15 -2.74 9.34
CA GLU A 97 17.23 -2.63 10.78
C GLU A 97 16.23 -1.57 11.25
N TYR A 98 15.25 -2.01 12.03
CA TYR A 98 14.14 -1.17 12.42
C TYR A 98 14.62 0.08 13.19
N GLY A 99 14.16 1.26 12.78
CA GLY A 99 14.54 2.54 13.36
C GLY A 99 15.87 3.12 12.88
N VAL A 100 16.68 2.37 12.12
CA VAL A 100 17.97 2.84 11.60
C VAL A 100 17.79 3.37 10.18
N VAL A 101 17.89 4.70 10.03
CA VAL A 101 17.66 5.42 8.77
C VAL A 101 18.59 4.91 7.65
N ASP A 102 19.86 4.64 7.96
CA ASP A 102 20.84 4.19 6.97
C ASP A 102 20.61 2.74 6.52
N SER A 103 19.70 2.00 7.15
CA SER A 103 19.35 0.63 6.79
C SER A 103 18.28 0.52 5.71
N TRP A 104 17.73 1.65 5.26
CA TRP A 104 16.80 1.69 4.12
C TRP A 104 17.51 1.24 2.84
N THR A 105 16.99 0.18 2.21
CA THR A 105 17.56 -0.39 0.99
C THR A 105 16.47 -0.61 -0.06
N GLU A 106 16.72 -0.14 -1.29
CA GLU A 106 15.86 -0.44 -2.43
C GLU A 106 15.92 -1.95 -2.72
N GLN A 107 14.77 -2.60 -2.87
CA GLN A 107 14.69 -4.01 -3.23
C GLN A 107 14.55 -4.20 -4.73
N PHE A 108 13.67 -3.42 -5.37
CA PHE A 108 13.48 -3.42 -6.81
C PHE A 108 12.71 -2.18 -7.25
N THR A 109 12.89 -1.82 -8.52
CA THR A 109 12.20 -0.73 -9.19
C THR A 109 11.47 -1.26 -10.41
N PHE A 110 10.22 -0.89 -10.52
CA PHE A 110 9.37 -1.06 -11.68
C PHE A 110 9.51 0.16 -12.56
N ASP A 111 10.00 -0.02 -13.78
CA ASP A 111 9.81 0.97 -14.83
C ASP A 111 8.74 0.45 -15.79
N HIS A 112 7.68 1.22 -15.99
CA HIS A 112 6.71 0.89 -17.03
C HIS A 112 6.48 2.10 -17.93
N SER A 113 7.28 2.13 -19.00
CA SER A 113 7.33 3.14 -20.04
C SER A 113 6.07 3.25 -20.93
N GLY A 114 4.90 2.77 -20.48
CA GLY A 114 3.70 2.67 -21.32
C GLY A 114 2.34 2.86 -20.65
N GLY A 115 2.23 3.13 -19.34
CA GLY A 115 0.89 3.18 -18.71
C GLY A 115 0.79 3.70 -17.27
N TYR A 116 -0.44 3.71 -16.74
CA TYR A 116 -0.71 3.95 -15.33
C TYR A 116 -0.66 2.62 -14.58
N LEU A 117 0.48 2.38 -13.90
CA LEU A 117 0.69 1.25 -13.00
C LEU A 117 0.70 1.80 -11.57
N SER A 118 -0.12 1.22 -10.70
CA SER A 118 -0.13 1.55 -9.28
C SER A 118 0.04 0.28 -8.46
N VAL A 119 1.04 0.28 -7.58
CA VAL A 119 1.19 -0.76 -6.56
C VAL A 119 0.17 -0.48 -5.46
N ILE A 120 -0.68 -1.47 -5.19
CA ILE A 120 -1.76 -1.36 -4.21
C ILE A 120 -1.48 -2.12 -2.92
N GLY A 121 -0.52 -3.04 -2.92
CA GLY A 121 -0.10 -3.78 -1.74
C GLY A 121 0.99 -4.81 -2.00
N LEU A 122 1.51 -5.38 -0.91
CA LEU A 122 2.59 -6.36 -0.90
C LEU A 122 2.14 -7.62 -0.16
N ARG A 123 2.30 -8.79 -0.79
CA ARG A 123 1.87 -10.07 -0.22
C ARG A 123 2.96 -10.67 0.68
N LYS A 124 2.55 -11.50 1.63
CA LYS A 124 3.45 -12.27 2.52
C LYS A 124 4.47 -13.13 1.75
N ASN A 125 4.09 -13.65 0.59
CA ASN A 125 4.99 -14.45 -0.27
C ASN A 125 5.99 -13.59 -1.08
N GLY A 126 6.00 -12.27 -0.88
CA GLY A 126 6.89 -11.35 -1.58
C GLY A 126 6.40 -10.92 -2.96
N HIS A 127 5.21 -11.35 -3.39
CA HIS A 127 4.62 -10.87 -4.63
C HIS A 127 4.02 -9.47 -4.45
N VAL A 128 4.02 -8.69 -5.52
CA VAL A 128 3.51 -7.32 -5.56
C VAL A 128 2.14 -7.31 -6.21
N LEU A 129 1.17 -6.64 -5.57
CA LEU A 129 -0.17 -6.45 -6.10
C LEU A 129 -0.27 -5.12 -6.82
N MET A 130 -0.75 -5.16 -8.06
CA MET A 130 -0.77 -4.00 -8.95
C MET A 130 -2.10 -3.84 -9.65
N LYS A 131 -2.41 -2.59 -9.92
CA LYS A 131 -3.55 -2.15 -10.71
C LYS A 131 -3.04 -1.42 -11.94
N ASN A 132 -3.42 -1.91 -13.12
CA ASN A 132 -3.01 -1.39 -14.42
C ASN A 132 -4.24 -0.96 -15.22
N MET A 133 -4.21 0.19 -15.88
CA MET A 133 -5.34 0.63 -16.70
C MET A 133 -5.41 -0.18 -18.01
N GLU A 134 -6.54 -0.86 -18.25
CA GLU A 134 -6.68 -1.87 -19.32
C GLU A 134 -6.62 -1.28 -20.73
N ARG A 135 -7.06 -0.01 -20.90
CA ARG A 135 -7.13 0.70 -22.20
C ARG A 135 -5.80 0.79 -22.97
N MET A 136 -4.66 0.50 -22.34
CA MET A 136 -3.33 0.63 -22.95
C MET A 136 -2.69 -0.72 -23.32
N LEU A 137 -3.28 -1.85 -22.94
CA LEU A 137 -2.75 -3.18 -23.29
C LEU A 137 -3.07 -3.59 -24.75
N GLN A 138 -3.98 -2.89 -25.41
CA GLN A 138 -4.32 -3.12 -26.81
C GLN A 138 -3.46 -2.21 -27.71
N LYS A 139 -2.43 -2.78 -28.36
CA LYS A 139 -1.72 -2.11 -29.45
C LYS A 139 -2.66 -2.03 -30.67
N GLY A 140 -3.29 -0.89 -30.89
CA GLY A 140 -4.04 -0.58 -32.12
C GLY A 140 -4.84 0.72 -31.98
N PRO A 141 -5.03 1.49 -33.07
CA PRO A 141 -5.87 2.67 -33.03
C PRO A 141 -7.32 2.23 -32.81
N ARG A 142 -8.00 2.79 -31.82
CA ARG A 142 -9.44 2.60 -31.64
C ARG A 142 -10.15 3.94 -31.64
N VAL A 143 -11.19 3.99 -32.47
CA VAL A 143 -12.18 5.05 -32.55
C VAL A 143 -12.80 5.21 -31.15
N ILE A 144 -12.81 6.44 -30.66
CA ILE A 144 -13.48 6.79 -29.41
C ILE A 144 -14.97 6.81 -29.74
N GLU A 145 -15.70 5.75 -29.40
CA GLU A 145 -17.15 5.86 -29.29
C GLU A 145 -17.44 6.68 -28.03
N GLU A 146 -18.14 7.80 -28.20
CA GLU A 146 -18.59 8.68 -27.12
C GLU A 146 -19.59 7.95 -26.21
N GLY A 147 -19.05 7.21 -25.26
CA GLY A 147 -19.78 6.63 -24.15
C GLY A 147 -18.97 6.80 -22.87
N ASN A 148 -19.65 7.06 -21.75
CA ASN A 148 -19.09 7.05 -20.39
C ASN A 148 -18.63 5.63 -20.01
N ILE A 149 -17.59 5.11 -20.66
CA ILE A 149 -16.99 3.83 -20.31
C ILE A 149 -16.13 4.08 -19.06
N GLU A 150 -16.61 3.61 -17.91
CA GLU A 150 -15.82 3.64 -16.68
C GLU A 150 -14.47 2.94 -16.91
N PRO A 151 -13.33 3.53 -16.51
CA PRO A 151 -12.03 2.89 -16.71
C PRO A 151 -11.96 1.59 -15.92
N SER A 152 -11.87 0.46 -16.63
CA SER A 152 -11.54 -0.84 -16.07
C SER A 152 -10.02 -0.94 -15.85
N TYR A 153 -9.65 -1.59 -14.76
CA TYR A 153 -8.25 -1.85 -14.45
C TYR A 153 -8.02 -3.35 -14.31
N THR A 154 -6.94 -3.84 -14.89
CA THR A 154 -6.46 -5.19 -14.63
C THR A 154 -5.78 -5.22 -13.27
N PHE A 155 -6.22 -6.15 -12.43
CA PHE A 155 -5.58 -6.49 -11.17
C PHE A 155 -4.60 -7.63 -11.41
N SER A 156 -3.34 -7.44 -11.03
CA SER A 156 -2.29 -8.44 -11.28
C SER A 156 -1.43 -8.65 -10.04
N SER A 157 -0.94 -9.87 -9.88
CA SER A 157 0.19 -10.19 -9.00
C SER A 157 1.45 -10.25 -9.84
N TYR A 158 2.53 -9.63 -9.37
CA TYR A 158 3.86 -9.74 -9.94
C TYR A 158 4.79 -10.46 -9.00
N ASP A 159 5.56 -11.40 -9.53
CA ASP A 159 6.63 -12.05 -8.82
C ASP A 159 7.97 -11.35 -9.17
N PRO A 160 8.62 -10.67 -8.21
CA PRO A 160 9.91 -10.02 -8.45
C PRO A 160 11.06 -10.98 -8.75
N VAL A 161 10.93 -12.26 -8.43
CA VAL A 161 11.98 -13.25 -8.69
C VAL A 161 11.91 -13.73 -10.14
N SER A 162 10.74 -14.21 -10.58
CA SER A 162 10.55 -14.68 -11.96
C SER A 162 10.26 -13.56 -12.96
N GLN A 163 9.98 -12.35 -12.47
CA GLN A 163 9.52 -11.19 -13.24
C GLN A 163 8.21 -11.43 -14.01
N GLN A 164 7.42 -12.42 -13.59
CA GLN A 164 6.18 -12.78 -14.26
C GLN A 164 4.98 -12.05 -13.64
N PHE A 165 4.02 -11.75 -14.50
CA PHE A 165 2.72 -11.20 -14.12
C PHE A 165 1.67 -12.30 -14.20
N LYS A 166 0.89 -12.42 -13.13
CA LYS A 166 -0.34 -13.22 -13.08
C LYS A 166 -1.53 -12.27 -13.06
N ASN A 167 -2.39 -12.35 -14.08
CA ASN A 167 -3.68 -11.66 -14.08
C ASN A 167 -4.60 -12.27 -13.01
N LEU A 168 -5.13 -11.43 -12.14
CA LEU A 168 -6.05 -11.79 -11.06
C LEU A 168 -7.50 -11.33 -11.34
N GLY A 169 -7.74 -10.66 -12.46
CA GLY A 169 -9.06 -10.23 -12.91
C GLY A 169 -9.12 -8.73 -13.20
N THR A 170 -10.35 -8.23 -13.33
CA THR A 170 -10.64 -6.82 -13.59
C THR A 170 -11.28 -6.20 -12.35
N ILE A 171 -10.81 -5.01 -11.97
CA ILE A 171 -11.29 -4.25 -10.83
C ILE A 171 -11.73 -2.85 -11.26
N GLY A 172 -12.72 -2.30 -10.55
CA GLY A 172 -13.18 -0.93 -10.74
C GLY A 172 -12.18 0.12 -10.22
N LYS A 173 -12.57 1.39 -10.31
CA LYS A 173 -11.70 2.52 -9.93
C LYS A 173 -11.36 2.56 -8.43
N THR A 174 -12.16 1.96 -7.56
CA THR A 174 -12.17 2.23 -6.11
C THR A 174 -11.13 1.49 -5.26
N LEU A 175 -10.43 0.47 -5.78
CA LEU A 175 -9.41 -0.22 -4.97
C LEU A 175 -8.19 0.69 -4.73
N GLN A 176 -8.00 1.13 -3.47
CA GLN A 176 -6.96 2.10 -3.09
C GLN A 176 -5.87 1.52 -2.18
N CYS A 177 -6.17 0.45 -1.43
CA CYS A 177 -5.21 -0.25 -0.59
C CYS A 177 -5.58 -1.74 -0.48
N VAL A 178 -4.56 -2.58 -0.28
CA VAL A 178 -4.70 -3.96 0.15
C VAL A 178 -3.92 -4.09 1.45
N ASP A 179 -4.61 -4.47 2.52
CA ASP A 179 -3.99 -4.70 3.82
C ASP A 179 -3.71 -6.20 4.01
N ASN A 180 -2.70 -6.50 4.81
CA ASN A 180 -2.38 -7.88 5.17
C ASN A 180 -3.32 -8.33 6.28
N TYR A 181 -4.31 -9.16 5.93
CA TYR A 181 -5.12 -9.84 6.92
C TYR A 181 -4.22 -10.66 7.85
N THR A 182 -4.33 -10.35 9.15
CA THR A 182 -3.71 -11.13 10.22
C THR A 182 -4.84 -11.85 10.92
N GLU A 183 -4.86 -13.19 10.80
CA GLU A 183 -5.81 -14.02 11.52
C GLU A 183 -5.69 -13.77 13.02
N ASN A 184 -6.81 -13.40 13.63
CA ASN A 184 -6.91 -13.30 15.07
C ASN A 184 -7.52 -14.60 15.61
N LEU A 185 -6.92 -15.18 16.66
CA LEU A 185 -7.32 -16.44 17.30
C LEU A 185 -8.80 -16.47 17.73
N VAL A 186 -9.47 -15.32 17.82
CA VAL A 186 -10.92 -15.21 18.12
C VAL A 186 -11.80 -15.79 17.01
N LEU A 187 -11.35 -15.84 15.75
CA LEU A 187 -12.13 -16.37 14.63
C LEU A 187 -12.01 -17.89 14.44
N LEU A 188 -11.05 -18.54 15.10
CA LEU A 188 -10.81 -19.99 15.00
C LEU A 188 -11.65 -20.82 15.97
N ARG A 189 -12.44 -20.20 16.87
CA ARG A 189 -13.27 -20.91 17.87
C ARG A 189 -14.72 -21.12 17.43
N LYS A 190 -14.95 -21.49 16.16
CA LYS A 190 -16.22 -22.14 15.78
C LYS A 190 -15.93 -23.61 15.47
N PRO A 191 -16.60 -24.56 16.14
CA PRO A 191 -16.49 -25.96 15.77
C PRO A 191 -16.89 -26.12 14.30
N ASN A 192 -16.15 -26.96 13.58
CA ASN A 192 -16.42 -27.31 12.19
C ASN A 192 -17.78 -28.01 12.06
N ASP A 193 -18.84 -27.24 11.87
CA ASP A 193 -20.05 -27.76 11.24
C ASP A 193 -19.83 -27.67 9.73
N ALA A 194 -19.64 -28.84 9.12
CA ALA A 194 -19.53 -29.00 7.69
C ALA A 194 -20.76 -28.42 6.99
N VAL A 195 -20.60 -27.27 6.34
CA VAL A 195 -21.57 -26.74 5.37
C VAL A 195 -20.80 -26.19 4.17
N SER A 196 -21.07 -26.81 3.02
CA SER A 196 -20.65 -26.45 1.66
C SER A 196 -20.40 -24.95 1.48
N SER A 197 -19.15 -24.56 1.20
CA SER A 197 -18.74 -23.17 0.96
C SER A 197 -19.24 -22.67 -0.39
N LYS A 198 -20.52 -22.29 -0.48
CA LYS A 198 -20.92 -21.20 -1.38
C LYS A 198 -20.42 -19.91 -0.73
N GLY A 199 -19.55 -19.17 -1.43
CA GLY A 199 -18.96 -17.92 -0.94
C GLY A 199 -20.02 -16.96 -0.44
N VAL A 200 -20.06 -16.73 0.86
CA VAL A 200 -20.98 -15.76 1.47
C VAL A 200 -20.24 -14.43 1.57
N SER A 201 -20.51 -13.52 0.64
CA SER A 201 -20.16 -12.12 0.84
C SER A 201 -21.04 -11.56 1.97
N ARG A 202 -20.41 -10.91 2.97
CA ARG A 202 -21.13 -10.23 4.04
C ARG A 202 -20.93 -8.75 3.90
N LYS A 203 -21.93 -8.07 3.33
CA LYS A 203 -22.00 -6.60 3.31
C LYS A 203 -22.14 -6.09 4.75
N ARG A 204 -21.21 -5.24 5.20
CA ARG A 204 -21.37 -4.46 6.43
C ARG A 204 -21.39 -2.98 6.06
N LYS A 205 -22.47 -2.30 6.44
CA LYS A 205 -22.68 -0.87 6.19
C LYS A 205 -22.09 -0.08 7.36
N CYS A 206 -21.04 0.72 7.11
CA CYS A 206 -20.49 1.65 8.11
C CYS A 206 -21.27 2.96 8.05
N ARG A 207 -21.88 3.41 9.16
CA ARG A 207 -22.80 4.57 9.19
C ARG A 207 -22.15 5.95 9.09
N SER A 208 -20.84 6.04 8.81
CA SER A 208 -20.12 7.34 8.72
C SER A 208 -19.34 7.53 7.42
N CYS A 209 -19.40 6.59 6.48
CA CYS A 209 -18.77 6.72 5.18
C CYS A 209 -19.69 6.06 4.15
N ASP A 210 -20.18 6.81 3.15
CA ASP A 210 -21.01 6.30 2.04
C ASP A 210 -20.23 5.40 1.05
N TYR A 211 -19.31 4.57 1.53
CA TYR A 211 -18.55 3.63 0.71
C TYR A 211 -18.78 2.20 1.19
N ASP A 212 -19.29 1.37 0.28
CA ASP A 212 -19.33 -0.09 0.45
C ASP A 212 -17.90 -0.63 0.34
N PHE A 213 -17.46 -1.37 1.35
CA PHE A 213 -16.19 -2.10 1.32
C PHE A 213 -16.47 -3.58 1.03
N GLU A 214 -15.81 -4.11 0.00
CA GLU A 214 -15.80 -5.54 -0.28
C GLU A 214 -14.52 -6.14 0.29
N VAL A 215 -14.68 -7.07 1.24
CA VAL A 215 -13.57 -7.86 1.79
C VAL A 215 -13.47 -9.10 0.92
N ILE A 216 -12.46 -9.15 0.05
CA ILE A 216 -12.11 -10.37 -0.69
C ILE A 216 -11.16 -11.18 0.22
N MET A 217 -11.64 -12.31 0.71
CA MET A 217 -10.84 -13.29 1.47
C MET A 217 -10.11 -14.24 0.53
#